data_AF-X8CQV8-F1
#
_entry.id   AF-X8CQV8-F1
#
_cell.length_a   1.000
_cell.length_b   1.000
_cell.length_c   1.000
_cell.angle_alpha   90.00
_cell.angle_beta   90.00
_cell.angle_gamma   90.00
#
_symmetry.space_group_name_H-M   'P 1'
#
loop_
_entity.id
_entity.type
_entity.pdbx_description
1 polymer ?
#
loop_
_entity_poly.entity_id
_entity_poly.type
_entity_poly.pdbx_seq_one_letter_code
_entity_poly.pdbx_strand_id
1 'polypeptide(L)'
;MLRDGVIPPNRSLDCVDDELATAGHFVWVREALDLRGKFPLKAGLVTSLGFGHVSGLIALVHPQAFIAALDPADRDGYRKRAEQRLLAGQRRLASAIAGGRPMYEKPADRRFNHDEPEKRQEAAMLLNADARLGEDDLYVG
;
A
#
# COMPACT_ATOMS: atom_id res chain seq x y z
N MET A 1 -12.07 -1.39 2.32
CA MET A 1 -12.70 -2.72 2.52
C MET A 1 -11.98 -3.53 3.57
N LEU A 2 -10.81 -4.14 3.29
CA LEU A 2 -10.16 -5.05 4.25
C LEU A 2 -9.81 -4.39 5.60
N ARG A 3 -9.21 -3.20 5.59
CA ARG A 3 -8.87 -2.47 6.82
C ARG A 3 -10.11 -1.99 7.59
N ASP A 4 -11.06 -1.41 6.88
CA ASP A 4 -12.19 -0.68 7.49
C ASP A 4 -13.39 -1.58 7.79
N GLY A 5 -13.42 -2.82 7.29
CA GLY A 5 -14.50 -3.79 7.50
C GLY A 5 -15.81 -3.49 6.76
N VAL A 6 -15.84 -2.50 5.87
CA VAL A 6 -17.06 -2.12 5.13
C VAL A 6 -16.99 -2.60 3.68
N ILE A 7 -18.06 -3.26 3.22
CA ILE A 7 -18.31 -3.57 1.81
C ILE A 7 -19.15 -2.44 1.21
N PRO A 8 -18.63 -1.69 0.22
CA PRO A 8 -19.36 -0.61 -0.39
C PRO A 8 -20.53 -1.14 -1.24
N PRO A 9 -21.66 -0.43 -1.29
CA PRO A 9 -22.80 -0.81 -2.11
C PRO A 9 -22.59 -0.52 -3.59
N ASN A 10 -23.29 -1.26 -4.43
CA ASN A 10 -23.69 -0.75 -5.74
C ASN A 10 -25.03 0.01 -5.60
N ARG A 11 -24.96 1.34 -5.40
CA ARG A 11 -26.18 2.17 -5.20
C ARG A 11 -26.99 2.37 -6.48
N SER A 12 -26.40 2.09 -7.64
CA SER A 12 -27.06 2.22 -8.94
C SER A 12 -27.86 0.98 -9.31
N LEU A 13 -27.83 -0.08 -8.49
CA LEU A 13 -28.60 -1.30 -8.70
C LEU A 13 -30.06 -1.10 -8.31
N ASP A 14 -30.93 -1.05 -9.30
CA ASP A 14 -32.39 -1.06 -9.16
C ASP A 14 -32.94 -2.49 -9.04
N CYS A 15 -32.61 -3.37 -9.99
CA CYS A 15 -32.88 -4.81 -9.94
C CYS A 15 -31.67 -5.62 -10.39
N VAL A 16 -31.53 -6.85 -9.88
CA VAL A 16 -30.54 -7.81 -10.37
C VAL A 16 -31.11 -8.50 -11.60
N ASP A 17 -30.28 -8.70 -12.61
CA ASP A 17 -30.65 -9.46 -13.81
C ASP A 17 -31.02 -10.92 -13.46
N ASP A 18 -32.14 -11.41 -13.99
CA ASP A 18 -32.64 -12.76 -13.73
C ASP A 18 -31.68 -13.85 -14.21
N GLU A 19 -30.85 -13.58 -15.23
CA GLU A 19 -29.83 -14.53 -15.70
C GLU A 19 -28.80 -14.87 -14.61
N LEU A 20 -28.52 -13.92 -13.71
CA LEU A 20 -27.58 -14.10 -12.61
C LEU A 20 -28.12 -14.99 -11.49
N ALA A 21 -29.41 -15.35 -11.48
CA ALA A 21 -30.00 -16.24 -10.48
C ALA A 21 -29.34 -17.63 -10.45
N THR A 22 -28.71 -18.04 -11.55
CA THR A 22 -27.95 -19.30 -11.65
C THR A 22 -26.61 -19.26 -10.91
N ALA A 23 -26.06 -18.07 -10.63
CA ALA A 23 -24.76 -17.88 -9.99
C ALA A 23 -24.84 -17.89 -8.45
N GLY A 24 -25.19 -19.03 -7.86
CA GLY A 24 -25.42 -19.16 -6.41
C GLY A 24 -24.25 -18.83 -5.47
N HIS A 25 -23.03 -18.67 -5.99
CA HIS A 25 -21.85 -18.24 -5.22
C HIS A 25 -21.58 -16.72 -5.32
N PHE A 26 -22.44 -15.99 -6.01
CA PHE A 26 -22.31 -14.56 -6.24
C PHE A 26 -23.49 -13.82 -5.62
N VAL A 27 -23.19 -12.78 -4.83
CA VAL A 27 -24.20 -11.96 -4.17
C VAL A 27 -24.00 -10.51 -4.59
N TRP A 28 -25.06 -9.89 -5.12
CA TRP A 28 -25.05 -8.49 -5.52
C TRP A 28 -25.69 -7.63 -4.44
N VAL A 29 -24.91 -6.70 -3.88
CA VAL A 29 -25.32 -5.95 -2.68
C VAL A 29 -25.66 -4.50 -3.04
N ARG A 30 -26.91 -4.10 -2.78
CA ARG A 30 -27.41 -2.74 -3.06
C ARG A 30 -27.13 -1.72 -1.94
N GLU A 31 -26.98 -2.19 -0.70
CA GLU A 31 -26.75 -1.35 0.49
C GLU A 31 -25.39 -1.64 1.13
N ALA A 32 -24.84 -0.68 1.86
CA ALA A 32 -23.52 -0.86 2.47
C ALA A 32 -23.61 -1.93 3.56
N LEU A 33 -22.69 -2.91 3.54
CA LEU A 33 -22.56 -3.88 4.62
C LEU A 33 -21.39 -3.47 5.51
N ASP A 34 -21.72 -3.14 6.75
CA ASP A 34 -20.76 -2.81 7.78
C ASP A 34 -20.46 -4.04 8.64
N LEU A 35 -19.25 -4.59 8.47
CA LEU A 35 -18.79 -5.78 9.17
C LEU A 35 -17.72 -5.45 10.23
N ARG A 36 -17.65 -4.19 10.68
CA ARG A 36 -16.73 -3.78 11.75
C ARG A 36 -16.97 -4.57 13.05
N GLY A 37 -15.91 -4.76 13.82
CA GLY A 37 -15.97 -5.44 15.12
C GLY A 37 -15.97 -6.97 14.98
N LYS A 38 -17.14 -7.60 15.18
CA LYS A 38 -17.23 -9.07 15.37
C LYS A 38 -17.11 -9.88 14.07
N PHE A 39 -17.20 -9.25 12.89
CA PHE A 39 -17.23 -9.95 11.59
C PHE A 39 -16.06 -9.53 10.67
N PRO A 40 -14.80 -9.79 11.06
CA PRO A 40 -13.66 -9.30 10.29
C PRO A 40 -13.58 -9.91 8.88
N LEU A 41 -13.41 -9.04 7.88
CA LEU A 41 -13.08 -9.45 6.51
C LEU A 41 -11.65 -9.98 6.44
N LYS A 42 -11.45 -11.07 5.68
CA LYS A 42 -10.16 -11.78 5.59
C LYS A 42 -9.40 -11.51 4.30
N ALA A 43 -10.08 -11.57 3.17
CA ALA A 43 -9.46 -11.46 1.86
C ALA A 43 -10.48 -10.91 0.84
N GLY A 44 -9.98 -10.44 -0.29
CA GLY A 44 -10.77 -10.00 -1.44
C GLY A 44 -10.05 -10.33 -2.74
N LEU A 45 -10.82 -10.38 -3.82
CA LEU A 45 -10.32 -10.60 -5.17
C LEU A 45 -10.61 -9.36 -6.01
N VAL A 46 -9.61 -8.92 -6.78
CA VAL A 46 -9.77 -7.92 -7.84
C VAL A 46 -9.65 -8.66 -9.16
N THR A 47 -10.66 -8.55 -10.00
CA THR A 47 -10.66 -9.12 -11.36
C THR A 47 -10.82 -8.01 -12.38
N SER A 48 -10.11 -8.10 -13.50
CA SER A 48 -10.22 -7.15 -14.61
C SER A 48 -10.13 -7.87 -15.95
N LEU A 49 -10.85 -7.35 -16.94
CA LEU A 49 -10.91 -7.88 -18.30
C LEU A 49 -10.62 -6.74 -19.29
N GLY A 50 -9.60 -6.91 -20.13
CA GLY A 50 -9.22 -5.99 -21.19
C GLY A 50 -9.42 -6.59 -22.58
N PHE A 51 -9.37 -5.74 -23.61
CA PHE A 51 -9.47 -6.20 -25.00
C PHE A 51 -8.32 -7.14 -25.38
N GLY A 52 -8.59 -8.06 -26.31
CA GLY A 52 -7.59 -9.03 -26.77
C GLY A 52 -7.35 -10.21 -25.83
N HIS A 53 -8.38 -10.67 -25.12
CA HIS A 53 -8.31 -11.78 -24.16
C HIS A 53 -7.36 -11.56 -22.96
N VAL A 54 -7.11 -10.29 -22.62
CA VAL A 54 -6.34 -9.96 -21.41
C VAL A 54 -7.24 -10.08 -20.20
N SER A 55 -6.96 -11.05 -19.32
CA SER A 55 -7.66 -11.21 -18.04
C SER A 55 -6.65 -11.14 -16.90
N GLY A 56 -7.06 -10.51 -15.80
CA GLY A 56 -6.23 -10.33 -14.61
C GLY A 56 -7.00 -10.68 -13.34
N LEU A 57 -6.32 -11.33 -12.41
CA LEU A 57 -6.82 -11.62 -11.08
C LEU A 57 -5.75 -11.31 -10.03
N ILE A 58 -6.13 -10.58 -8.99
CA ILE A 58 -5.27 -10.26 -7.84
C ILE A 58 -6.00 -10.67 -6.57
N ALA A 59 -5.35 -11.51 -5.76
CA ALA A 59 -5.81 -11.85 -4.42
C ALA A 59 -5.16 -10.93 -3.38
N LEU A 60 -6.00 -10.25 -2.59
CA LEU A 60 -5.55 -9.39 -1.48
C LEU A 60 -5.98 -10.01 -0.15
N VAL A 61 -5.06 -10.11 0.79
CA VAL A 61 -5.28 -10.68 2.12
C VAL A 61 -5.09 -9.61 3.19
N HIS A 62 -5.86 -9.71 4.28
CA HIS A 62 -5.82 -8.77 5.40
C HIS A 62 -4.41 -8.69 6.05
N PRO A 63 -3.85 -7.49 6.30
CA PRO A 63 -2.47 -7.32 6.80
C PRO A 63 -2.15 -8.03 8.13
N GLN A 64 -3.15 -8.26 8.98
CA GLN A 64 -2.93 -8.97 10.25
C GLN A 64 -2.50 -10.43 10.05
N ALA A 65 -2.77 -11.03 8.88
CA ALA A 65 -2.25 -12.35 8.54
C ALA A 65 -0.71 -12.36 8.49
N PHE A 66 -0.11 -11.30 7.95
CA PHE A 66 1.35 -11.13 7.93
C PHE A 66 1.91 -10.89 9.34
N ILE A 67 1.27 -10.02 10.14
CA ILE A 67 1.69 -9.75 11.52
C ILE A 67 1.64 -11.03 12.37
N ALA A 68 0.66 -11.90 12.14
CA ALA A 68 0.54 -13.18 12.81
C ALA A 68 1.66 -14.18 12.43
N ALA A 69 2.29 -14.01 11.26
CA ALA A 69 3.40 -14.84 10.80
C ALA A 69 4.76 -14.39 11.35
N LEU A 70 4.86 -13.19 11.93
CA LEU A 70 6.08 -12.73 12.59
C LEU A 70 6.34 -13.51 13.89
N ASP A 71 7.62 -13.70 14.20
CA ASP A 71 8.06 -14.15 15.52
C ASP A 71 7.45 -13.24 16.61
N PRO A 72 6.90 -13.80 17.69
CA PRO A 72 6.40 -13.01 18.82
C PRO A 72 7.36 -11.93 19.31
N ALA A 73 8.68 -12.17 19.30
CA ALA A 73 9.68 -11.21 19.74
C ALA A 73 9.76 -9.96 18.83
N ASP A 74 9.56 -10.14 17.51
CA ASP A 74 9.66 -9.05 16.53
C ASP A 74 8.33 -8.33 16.31
N ARG A 75 7.21 -8.99 16.63
CA ARG A 75 5.85 -8.53 16.33
C ARG A 75 5.55 -7.17 16.95
N ASP A 76 5.89 -6.98 18.22
CA ASP A 76 5.60 -5.73 18.92
C ASP A 76 6.52 -4.61 18.44
N GLY A 77 7.78 -4.93 18.14
CA GLY A 77 8.71 -3.99 17.50
C GLY A 77 8.20 -3.50 16.14
N TYR A 78 7.69 -4.42 15.31
CA TYR A 78 7.08 -4.06 14.02
C TYR A 78 5.85 -3.17 14.21
N ARG A 79 4.93 -3.53 15.12
CA ARG A 79 3.71 -2.75 15.40
C ARG A 79 4.05 -1.33 15.84
N LYS A 80 5.02 -1.16 16.75
CA LYS A 80 5.46 0.15 17.23
C LYS A 80 6.01 1.01 16.11
N ARG A 81 6.85 0.45 15.23
CA ARG A 81 7.38 1.18 14.05
C ARG A 81 6.25 1.57 13.09
N ALA A 82 5.30 0.68 12.84
CA ALA A 82 4.15 0.95 11.98
C ALA A 82 3.27 2.08 12.54
N GLU A 83 3.01 2.08 13.85
CA GLU A 83 2.24 3.12 14.52
C GLU A 83 2.94 4.49 14.47
N GLN A 84 4.24 4.53 14.78
CA GLN A 84 5.05 5.74 14.66
C GLN A 84 5.01 6.31 13.24
N ARG A 85 5.12 5.44 12.22
CA ARG A 85 5.04 5.84 10.82
C ARG A 85 3.66 6.36 10.44
N LEU A 86 2.60 5.73 10.93
CA LEU A 86 1.22 6.18 10.69
C LEU A 86 1.00 7.58 11.24
N LEU A 87 1.42 7.85 12.48
CA LEU A 87 1.30 9.17 13.11
C LEU A 87 2.09 10.24 12.34
N ALA A 88 3.36 9.95 12.01
CA ALA A 88 4.20 10.85 11.24
C ALA A 88 3.60 11.14 9.84
N GLY A 89 3.03 10.10 9.21
CA GLY A 89 2.36 10.21 7.91
C GLY A 89 1.10 11.07 7.97
N GLN A 90 0.25 10.88 8.98
CA GLN A 90 -0.95 11.71 9.19
C GLN A 90 -0.58 13.18 9.40
N ARG A 91 0.46 13.45 10.19
CA ARG A 91 0.98 14.81 10.39
C ARG A 91 1.48 15.43 9.08
N ARG A 92 2.27 14.69 8.28
CA ARG A 92 2.77 15.18 6.98
C ARG A 92 1.61 15.47 6.02
N LEU A 93 0.63 14.57 5.94
CA LEU A 93 -0.54 14.72 5.07
C LEU A 93 -1.39 15.93 5.45
N ALA A 94 -1.73 16.07 6.74
CA ALA A 94 -2.51 17.20 7.21
C ALA A 94 -1.79 18.54 6.98
N SER A 95 -0.47 18.58 7.21
CA SER A 95 0.34 19.77 6.91
C SER A 95 0.32 20.14 5.44
N ALA A 96 0.45 19.17 4.53
CA ALA A 96 0.42 19.42 3.09
C ALA A 96 -0.96 19.92 2.62
N ILE A 97 -2.06 19.35 3.15
CA ILE A 97 -3.43 19.80 2.85
C ILE A 97 -3.65 21.25 3.27
N ALA A 98 -3.09 21.64 4.42
CA ALA A 98 -3.22 22.99 4.97
C ALA A 98 -2.26 24.03 4.34
N GLY A 99 -1.66 23.74 3.19
CA GLY A 99 -0.74 24.66 2.50
C GLY A 99 0.70 24.66 3.04
N GLY A 100 1.08 23.64 3.83
CA GLY A 100 2.45 23.42 4.25
C GLY A 100 3.35 22.87 3.13
N ARG A 101 4.41 22.15 3.51
CA ARG A 101 5.35 21.59 2.53
C ARG A 101 4.62 20.68 1.52
N PRO A 102 4.93 20.77 0.22
CA PRO A 102 4.27 19.98 -0.80
C PRO A 102 4.54 18.50 -0.62
N MET A 103 3.67 17.65 -1.17
CA MET A 103 3.85 16.19 -1.13
C MET A 103 4.96 15.69 -2.08
N TYR A 104 5.48 16.57 -2.94
CA TYR A 104 6.57 16.28 -3.85
C TYR A 104 7.61 17.40 -3.80
N GLU A 105 8.86 17.02 -3.56
CA GLU A 105 10.03 17.89 -3.59
C GLU A 105 11.09 17.15 -4.42
N LYS A 106 11.56 17.77 -5.51
CA LYS A 106 12.61 17.16 -6.34
C LYS A 106 13.92 17.18 -5.54
N PRO A 107 14.66 16.06 -5.44
CA PRO A 107 16.01 16.09 -4.88
C PRO A 107 16.90 17.12 -5.60
N ALA A 108 17.77 17.80 -4.85
CA ALA A 108 18.64 18.84 -5.39
C ALA A 108 19.68 18.27 -6.39
N ASP A 109 20.19 17.08 -6.08
CA ASP A 109 21.22 16.38 -6.83
C ASP A 109 21.08 14.86 -6.68
N ARG A 110 22.10 14.12 -7.13
CA ARG A 110 22.15 12.65 -7.12
C ARG A 110 22.66 12.06 -5.80
N ARG A 111 22.91 12.89 -4.78
CA ARG A 111 23.36 12.49 -3.44
C ARG A 111 24.73 11.80 -3.45
N PHE A 112 25.64 12.31 -4.29
CA PHE A 112 27.05 11.94 -4.31
C PHE A 112 27.88 12.98 -3.56
N ASN A 113 29.07 12.58 -3.12
CA ASN A 113 30.03 13.53 -2.58
C ASN A 113 30.39 14.54 -3.68
N HIS A 114 30.39 15.82 -3.35
CA HIS A 114 30.71 16.91 -4.27
C HIS A 114 32.23 17.12 -4.43
N ASP A 115 33.05 16.54 -3.56
CA ASP A 115 34.52 16.63 -3.62
C ASP A 115 35.12 15.73 -4.71
N GLU A 116 34.36 14.73 -5.18
CA GLU A 116 34.80 13.79 -6.20
C GLU A 116 33.93 13.82 -7.47
N PRO A 117 34.47 13.48 -8.66
CA PRO A 117 33.68 13.42 -9.88
C PRO A 117 32.56 12.37 -9.81
N GLU A 118 31.31 12.81 -10.02
CA GLU A 118 30.13 11.93 -9.95
C GLU A 118 30.25 10.66 -10.80
N LYS A 119 30.86 10.73 -11.99
CA LYS A 119 30.96 9.57 -12.91
C LYS A 119 31.65 8.36 -12.27
N ARG A 120 32.65 8.58 -11.42
CA ARG A 120 33.37 7.47 -10.75
C ARG A 120 32.52 6.91 -9.61
N GLN A 121 31.93 7.79 -8.82
CA GLN A 121 31.04 7.42 -7.72
C GLN A 121 29.80 6.68 -8.20
N GLU A 122 29.24 7.08 -9.35
CA GLU A 122 28.13 6.39 -9.99
C GLU A 122 28.49 4.95 -10.38
N ALA A 123 29.63 4.74 -11.03
CA ALA A 123 30.07 3.39 -11.37
C ALA A 123 30.31 2.54 -10.12
N ALA A 124 30.95 3.10 -9.08
CA ALA A 124 31.20 2.40 -7.82
C ALA A 124 29.89 2.01 -7.10
N MET A 125 28.95 2.95 -7.01
CA MET A 125 27.62 2.72 -6.41
C MET A 125 26.84 1.64 -7.16
N LEU A 126 26.82 1.67 -8.50
CA LEU A 126 26.10 0.69 -9.31
C LEU A 126 26.69 -0.73 -9.23
N LEU A 127 27.99 -0.83 -8.98
CA LEU A 127 28.70 -2.11 -8.85
C LEU A 127 28.68 -2.67 -7.41
N ASN A 128 28.33 -1.85 -6.41
CA ASN A 128 28.30 -2.25 -5.02
C ASN A 128 26.85 -2.54 -4.56
N ALA A 129 26.55 -3.82 -4.30
CA ALA A 129 25.23 -4.25 -3.85
C ALA A 129 24.84 -3.70 -2.45
N ASP A 130 25.83 -3.31 -1.65
CA ASP A 130 25.65 -2.78 -0.30
C ASP A 130 25.62 -1.25 -0.27
N ALA A 131 25.72 -0.56 -1.41
CA ALA A 131 25.63 0.89 -1.45
C ALA A 131 24.27 1.38 -0.90
N ARG A 132 24.30 2.24 0.12
CA ARG A 132 23.12 2.83 0.77
C ARG A 132 23.37 4.31 1.04
N LEU A 133 22.31 5.06 1.32
CA LEU A 133 22.45 6.43 1.81
C LEU A 133 22.88 6.40 3.29
N GLY A 134 23.93 7.15 3.61
CA GLY A 134 24.42 7.39 4.97
C GLY A 134 23.59 8.44 5.71
N GLU A 135 24.01 8.77 6.93
CA GLU A 135 23.36 9.81 7.75
C GLU A 135 23.52 11.23 7.17
N ASP A 136 24.54 11.44 6.34
CA ASP A 136 24.82 12.67 5.61
C ASP A 136 24.02 12.79 4.30
N ASP A 137 23.07 11.88 4.06
CA ASP A 137 22.27 11.81 2.85
C ASP A 137 23.11 11.55 1.58
N LEU A 138 24.35 11.05 1.70
CA LEU A 138 25.22 10.66 0.59
C LEU A 138 25.31 9.14 0.44
N TYR A 139 25.55 8.65 -0.78
CA TYR A 139 25.81 7.22 -0.98
C TYR A 139 27.15 6.79 -0.36
N VAL A 140 27.08 5.82 0.54
CA VAL A 140 28.20 5.11 1.15
C VAL A 140 28.15 3.64 0.75
N GLY A 141 29.31 3.04 0.49
CA GLY A 141 29.42 1.65 0.09
C GLY A 141 30.85 1.25 -0.20
#